data_AF-A0A2M8TP12-F1
#
_entry.id   AF-A0A2M8TP12-F1
#
_cell.length_a   1.000
_cell.length_b   1.000
_cell.length_c   1.000
_cell.angle_alpha   90.00
_cell.angle_beta   90.00
_cell.angle_gamma   90.00
#
_symmetry.space_group_name_H-M   'P 1'
#
loop_
_entity.id
_entity.type
_entity.pdbx_description
1 polymer ?
#
loop_
_entity_poly.entity_id
_entity_poly.type
_entity_poly.pdbx_seq_one_letter_code
_entity_poly.pdbx_strand_id
1 'polypeptide(L)'
;MLLANILLLANLFAAQADSTVSNTQLDNYKDSIKIEITQQQDSIPEDTAVRKYPWRTATHVVGANLAILAFDRYILDAPFSKVTWKTIGRNLSPTKWYWDSDIFRTNLFSHPYHGSIYYNAARSNGLSYVEAIPYVVGGSLMWEISGEMERPSINDFLATSAGGLAMGEVLHRISDRIFDNRKRGCERVVREIIGMVLNPSRGLTRIVTGTTFRTTNTRSTLETTDNTPLHFSVLSSAQMLNSHTAGVKPDYRLVFNISFSYGSPVNASNKRPYDFFRVDLGVSPGMKLSLVSNANIIGQLRQWPLLQTNNSTATIGLYQNFDFYSTDSIKGTVPYKVSEAASMGVGVAWYYESGRFKCFSELYFNGVLLGGALSDYHDNRYNRDYSVGSGYSIKNYSGIDCGSFVRFRLLSDMKYLASWHSYEDEYETKEYVDYSVMGDRGRAVTFLLQPKIEISLSKHWFMEASSLFVFRNFHYCYRPNCHTTTYDAKLGIGFRL
;
A
#
# COMPACT_ATOMS: atom_id res chain seq x y z
N MET A 1 -15.46 -16.82 11.32
CA MET A 1 -15.10 -16.86 9.88
C MET A 1 -13.60 -16.90 9.63
N LEU A 2 -12.77 -16.03 10.23
CA LEU A 2 -11.29 -16.18 10.17
C LEU A 2 -10.84 -17.54 10.73
N LEU A 3 -11.40 -17.94 11.89
CA LEU A 3 -11.20 -19.28 12.45
C LEU A 3 -11.73 -20.39 11.53
N ALA A 4 -12.79 -20.14 10.76
CA ALA A 4 -13.38 -21.12 9.84
C ALA A 4 -12.53 -21.28 8.58
N ASN A 5 -11.88 -20.22 8.08
CA ASN A 5 -10.90 -20.31 6.99
C ASN A 5 -9.57 -20.88 7.47
N ILE A 6 -9.12 -20.56 8.69
CA ILE A 6 -7.97 -21.21 9.33
C ILE A 6 -8.28 -22.69 9.58
N LEU A 7 -9.49 -23.05 10.03
CA LEU A 7 -9.95 -24.43 10.18
C LEU A 7 -10.17 -25.10 8.84
N LEU A 8 -10.59 -24.40 7.78
CA LEU A 8 -10.73 -24.97 6.43
C LEU A 8 -9.34 -25.27 5.85
N LEU A 9 -8.38 -24.34 5.99
CA LEU A 9 -6.97 -24.55 5.64
C LEU A 9 -6.36 -25.67 6.50
N ALA A 10 -6.55 -25.66 7.81
CA ALA A 10 -6.05 -26.69 8.72
C ALA A 10 -6.71 -28.07 8.47
N ASN A 11 -8.00 -28.12 8.14
CA ASN A 11 -8.70 -29.35 7.77
C ASN A 11 -8.30 -29.84 6.37
N LEU A 12 -7.95 -28.95 5.44
CA LEU A 12 -7.35 -29.32 4.14
C LEU A 12 -5.95 -29.91 4.36
N PHE A 13 -5.14 -29.33 5.25
CA PHE A 13 -3.85 -29.89 5.65
C PHE A 13 -4.00 -31.23 6.41
N ALA A 14 -5.00 -31.36 7.28
CA ALA A 14 -5.27 -32.59 8.04
C ALA A 14 -5.86 -33.71 7.16
N ALA A 15 -6.75 -33.38 6.23
CA ALA A 15 -7.30 -34.34 5.26
C ALA A 15 -6.23 -34.87 4.28
N GLN A 16 -5.17 -34.09 4.01
CA GLN A 16 -4.01 -34.58 3.28
C GLN A 16 -3.07 -35.41 4.16
N ALA A 17 -2.86 -35.02 5.43
CA ALA A 17 -2.04 -35.79 6.37
C ALA A 17 -2.59 -37.22 6.59
N ASP A 18 -3.92 -37.38 6.67
CA ASP A 18 -4.56 -38.70 6.79
C ASP A 18 -4.50 -39.55 5.49
N SER A 19 -4.22 -38.93 4.34
CA SER A 19 -4.08 -39.64 3.06
C SER A 19 -2.63 -40.07 2.72
N THR A 20 -1.65 -39.68 3.55
CA THR A 20 -0.22 -39.97 3.33
C THR A 20 0.48 -40.48 4.59
N VAL A 21 -0.15 -41.41 5.32
CA VAL A 21 0.57 -42.28 6.27
C VAL A 21 0.63 -43.69 5.70
N SER A 22 1.42 -43.86 4.64
CA SER A 22 2.15 -45.11 4.44
C SER A 22 3.61 -44.82 4.76
N ASN A 23 4.10 -45.46 5.84
CA ASN A 23 5.43 -45.28 6.43
C ASN A 23 6.59 -45.81 5.54
N THR A 24 6.49 -45.71 4.21
CA THR A 24 7.48 -46.24 3.26
C THR A 24 8.06 -45.20 2.30
N GLN A 25 7.65 -43.93 2.40
CA GLN A 25 8.16 -42.84 1.52
C GLN A 25 9.10 -41.85 2.22
N LEU A 26 9.25 -41.90 3.55
CA LEU A 26 10.06 -40.92 4.29
C LEU A 26 11.59 -41.18 4.20
N ASP A 27 12.01 -42.40 3.90
CA ASP A 27 13.44 -42.75 3.79
C ASP A 27 14.05 -42.43 2.42
N ASN A 28 13.23 -42.25 1.37
CA ASN A 28 13.72 -41.91 0.03
C ASN A 28 13.91 -40.40 -0.21
N TYR A 29 13.55 -39.53 0.76
CA TYR A 29 13.64 -38.07 0.61
C TYR A 29 14.95 -37.46 1.15
N LYS A 30 15.81 -38.25 1.81
CA LYS A 30 17.10 -37.76 2.33
C LYS A 30 18.14 -37.50 1.24
N ASP A 31 18.06 -38.18 0.09
CA ASP A 31 19.13 -38.17 -0.92
C ASP A 31 18.85 -37.30 -2.16
N SER A 32 17.87 -36.39 -2.13
CA SER A 32 17.60 -35.50 -3.28
C SER A 32 17.21 -34.05 -2.95
N ILE A 33 17.47 -33.57 -1.73
CA ILE A 33 17.41 -32.12 -1.45
C ILE A 33 18.66 -31.47 -2.07
N LYS A 34 18.61 -31.19 -3.38
CA LYS A 34 19.39 -30.09 -3.93
C LYS A 34 18.76 -28.81 -3.37
N ILE A 35 19.38 -28.22 -2.36
CA ILE A 35 19.12 -26.81 -2.04
C ILE A 35 19.55 -26.05 -3.28
N GLU A 36 18.59 -25.74 -4.15
CA GLU A 36 18.83 -24.81 -5.23
C GLU A 36 19.09 -23.46 -4.56
N ILE A 37 20.36 -23.10 -4.39
CA ILE A 37 20.79 -21.75 -4.01
C ILE A 37 20.47 -20.87 -5.21
N THR A 38 19.17 -20.62 -5.44
CA THR A 38 18.71 -19.72 -6.46
C THR A 38 19.04 -18.32 -5.94
N GLN A 39 20.03 -17.68 -6.56
CA GLN A 39 20.31 -16.26 -6.32
C GLN A 39 19.01 -15.49 -6.53
N GLN A 40 18.67 -14.65 -5.54
CA GLN A 40 17.48 -13.81 -5.64
C GLN A 40 17.68 -12.82 -6.79
N GLN A 41 16.77 -12.86 -7.75
CA GLN A 41 16.77 -11.91 -8.86
C GLN A 41 16.11 -10.60 -8.41
N ASP A 42 16.71 -9.48 -8.80
CA ASP A 42 16.15 -8.16 -8.53
C ASP A 42 15.07 -7.82 -9.58
N SER A 43 14.40 -6.67 -9.44
CA SER A 43 13.19 -6.32 -10.22
C SER A 43 13.43 -6.17 -11.73
N ILE A 44 14.66 -5.85 -12.15
CA ILE A 44 15.08 -5.73 -13.55
C ILE A 44 15.58 -7.11 -14.04
N PRO A 45 15.09 -7.62 -15.19
CA PRO A 45 15.60 -8.87 -15.76
C PRO A 45 17.12 -8.85 -16.02
N GLU A 46 17.82 -9.96 -15.76
CA GLU A 46 19.28 -10.09 -16.02
C GLU A 46 19.66 -9.94 -17.50
N ASP A 47 18.77 -10.31 -18.41
CA ASP A 47 18.98 -10.22 -19.87
C ASP A 47 18.83 -8.77 -20.41
N THR A 48 18.32 -7.86 -19.59
CA THR A 48 18.06 -6.48 -19.98
C THR A 48 19.26 -5.61 -19.63
N ALA A 49 20.08 -5.27 -20.64
CA ALA A 49 21.20 -4.34 -20.48
C ALA A 49 20.70 -2.90 -20.24
N VAL A 50 20.50 -2.52 -18.98
CA VAL A 50 20.09 -1.17 -18.57
C VAL A 50 21.29 -0.37 -18.10
N ARG A 51 21.53 0.80 -18.73
CA ARG A 51 22.54 1.75 -18.24
C ARG A 51 22.03 2.47 -16.99
N LYS A 52 22.80 2.37 -15.91
CA LYS A 52 22.48 2.94 -14.59
C LYS A 52 23.05 4.36 -14.46
N TYR A 53 22.27 5.27 -13.87
CA TYR A 53 22.68 6.68 -13.66
C TYR A 53 22.51 7.11 -12.19
N PRO A 54 23.31 6.58 -11.26
CA PRO A 54 23.16 6.84 -9.82
C PRO A 54 23.28 8.34 -9.46
N TRP A 55 24.22 9.06 -10.06
CA TRP A 55 24.39 10.49 -9.80
C TRP A 55 23.22 11.34 -10.28
N ARG A 56 22.64 10.99 -11.44
CA ARG A 56 21.43 11.67 -11.94
C ARG A 56 20.25 11.39 -11.01
N THR A 57 20.14 10.17 -10.48
CA THR A 57 19.17 9.84 -9.42
C THR A 57 19.35 10.74 -8.21
N ALA A 58 20.57 10.86 -7.67
CA ALA A 58 20.84 11.72 -6.52
C ALA A 58 20.42 13.17 -6.81
N THR A 59 20.75 13.71 -7.99
CA THR A 59 20.30 15.05 -8.40
C THR A 59 18.79 15.17 -8.49
N HIS A 60 18.08 14.15 -9.00
CA HIS A 60 16.61 14.16 -9.05
C HIS A 60 15.99 14.13 -7.64
N VAL A 61 16.54 13.36 -6.71
CA VAL A 61 16.07 13.32 -5.31
C VAL A 61 16.28 14.67 -4.63
N VAL A 62 17.47 15.26 -4.74
CA VAL A 62 17.76 16.62 -4.23
C VAL A 62 16.83 17.64 -4.87
N GLY A 63 16.66 17.58 -6.19
CA GLY A 63 15.76 18.46 -6.93
C GLY A 63 14.29 18.33 -6.49
N ALA A 64 13.83 17.11 -6.19
CA ALA A 64 12.47 16.87 -5.71
C ALA A 64 12.22 17.55 -4.35
N ASN A 65 13.12 17.37 -3.36
CA ASN A 65 12.97 18.04 -2.06
C ASN A 65 13.03 19.55 -2.21
N LEU A 66 13.97 20.07 -3.01
CA LEU A 66 14.09 21.51 -3.24
C LEU A 66 12.83 22.08 -3.93
N ALA A 67 12.24 21.34 -4.86
CA ALA A 67 11.03 21.77 -5.55
C ALA A 67 9.82 21.82 -4.60
N ILE A 68 9.66 20.80 -3.75
CA ILE A 68 8.57 20.74 -2.76
C ILE A 68 8.78 21.82 -1.70
N LEU A 69 10.00 21.97 -1.17
CA LEU A 69 10.35 23.05 -0.24
C LEU A 69 10.07 24.43 -0.84
N ALA A 70 10.43 24.66 -2.10
CA ALA A 70 10.16 25.92 -2.79
C ALA A 70 8.66 26.16 -3.00
N PHE A 71 7.90 25.11 -3.33
CA PHE A 71 6.45 25.18 -3.45
C PHE A 71 5.81 25.54 -2.11
N ASP A 72 6.18 24.85 -1.03
CA ASP A 72 5.65 25.09 0.31
C ASP A 72 6.01 26.48 0.81
N ARG A 73 7.22 26.96 0.53
CA ARG A 73 7.70 28.28 0.95
C ARG A 73 7.08 29.43 0.16
N TYR A 74 7.07 29.34 -1.16
CA TYR A 74 6.76 30.49 -2.01
C TYR A 74 5.32 30.48 -2.52
N ILE A 75 4.65 29.32 -2.55
CA ILE A 75 3.27 29.18 -3.04
C ILE A 75 2.31 28.98 -1.87
N LEU A 76 2.63 28.09 -0.92
CA LEU A 76 1.77 27.85 0.25
C LEU A 76 2.07 28.78 1.44
N ASP A 77 3.21 29.50 1.43
CA ASP A 77 3.75 30.25 2.58
C ASP A 77 3.69 29.45 3.90
N ALA A 78 3.98 28.16 3.80
CA ALA A 78 3.86 27.25 4.93
C ALA A 78 4.92 27.60 5.99
N PRO A 79 4.54 27.76 7.28
CA PRO A 79 5.50 28.09 8.33
C PRO A 79 6.65 27.10 8.41
N PHE A 80 6.37 25.79 8.34
CA PHE A 80 7.38 24.73 8.45
C PHE A 80 8.48 24.79 7.39
N SER A 81 8.21 25.38 6.21
CA SER A 81 9.15 25.47 5.09
C SER A 81 10.24 26.55 5.27
N LYS A 82 10.24 27.29 6.39
CA LYS A 82 11.14 28.42 6.66
C LYS A 82 12.50 27.98 7.21
N VAL A 83 13.16 27.07 6.49
CA VAL A 83 14.44 26.45 6.84
C VAL A 83 15.61 27.44 6.85
N THR A 84 16.52 27.29 7.81
CA THR A 84 17.79 28.03 7.89
C THR A 84 18.95 27.08 8.19
N TRP A 85 20.20 27.52 7.98
CA TRP A 85 21.37 26.72 8.38
C TRP A 85 21.38 26.33 9.86
N LYS A 86 20.76 27.15 10.73
CA LYS A 86 20.61 26.85 12.16
C LYS A 86 19.65 25.68 12.40
N THR A 87 18.54 25.62 11.67
CA THR A 87 17.57 24.51 11.82
C THR A 87 18.16 23.20 11.29
N ILE A 88 18.86 23.25 10.16
CA ILE A 88 19.59 22.08 9.61
C ILE A 88 20.62 21.56 10.63
N GLY A 89 21.45 22.45 11.17
CA GLY A 89 22.46 22.08 12.18
C GLY A 89 21.86 21.43 13.42
N ARG A 90 20.69 21.91 13.87
CA ARG A 90 19.94 21.32 14.99
C ARG A 90 19.39 19.93 14.64
N ASN A 91 18.84 19.77 13.44
CA ASN A 91 18.15 18.56 13.00
C ASN A 91 19.10 17.39 12.70
N LEU A 92 20.40 17.66 12.53
CA LEU A 92 21.43 16.61 12.45
C LEU A 92 21.58 15.78 13.72
N SER A 93 21.09 16.24 14.87
CA SER A 93 21.19 15.49 16.13
C SER A 93 20.09 14.44 16.24
N PRO A 94 20.41 13.14 16.37
CA PRO A 94 19.41 12.09 16.54
C PRO A 94 18.53 12.25 17.79
N THR A 95 19.06 12.92 18.83
CA THR A 95 18.32 13.18 20.09
C THR A 95 17.17 14.16 19.94
N LYS A 96 17.01 14.78 18.77
CA LYS A 96 15.95 15.74 18.45
C LYS A 96 14.81 15.15 17.64
N TRP A 97 14.87 13.87 17.29
CA TRP A 97 13.81 13.19 16.57
C TRP A 97 12.59 12.96 17.48
N TYR A 98 11.39 13.14 16.93
CA TYR A 98 10.15 13.03 17.70
C TYR A 98 9.02 12.41 16.89
N TRP A 99 7.91 12.09 17.56
CA TRP A 99 6.66 11.70 16.91
C TRP A 99 5.83 12.96 16.69
N ASP A 100 5.62 13.33 15.42
CA ASP A 100 4.81 14.50 15.10
C ASP A 100 3.31 14.21 15.30
N SER A 101 2.54 15.24 14.96
CA SER A 101 1.10 15.33 15.15
C SER A 101 0.37 15.78 13.89
N ASP A 102 1.01 15.61 12.73
CA ASP A 102 0.43 15.99 11.45
C ASP A 102 -0.89 15.26 11.20
N ILE A 103 -1.66 15.70 10.21
CA ILE A 103 -2.96 15.10 9.93
C ILE A 103 -2.81 13.70 9.34
N PHE A 104 -3.73 12.78 9.67
CA PHE A 104 -3.68 11.35 9.30
C PHE A 104 -3.28 11.07 7.84
N ARG A 105 -3.82 11.85 6.89
CA ARG A 105 -3.49 11.70 5.48
C ARG A 105 -2.04 12.05 5.18
N THR A 106 -1.52 13.12 5.77
CA THR A 106 -0.14 13.56 5.50
C THR A 106 0.80 12.42 5.88
N ASN A 107 0.76 11.96 7.13
CA ASN A 107 1.66 10.92 7.66
C ASN A 107 1.50 9.60 6.94
N LEU A 108 0.26 9.18 6.66
CA LEU A 108 -0.01 7.80 6.24
C LEU A 108 -0.36 7.65 4.75
N PHE A 109 -0.37 8.73 3.97
CA PHE A 109 -0.52 8.68 2.51
C PHE A 109 0.42 9.66 1.77
N SER A 110 0.46 10.94 2.15
CA SER A 110 1.30 11.92 1.44
C SER A 110 2.79 11.62 1.58
N HIS A 111 3.26 11.26 2.78
CA HIS A 111 4.64 10.82 3.02
C HIS A 111 5.01 9.58 2.19
N PRO A 112 4.23 8.47 2.22
CA PRO A 112 4.40 7.37 1.28
C PRO A 112 4.44 7.78 -0.20
N TYR A 113 3.55 8.68 -0.63
CA TYR A 113 3.59 9.21 -2.00
C TYR A 113 4.86 10.02 -2.28
N HIS A 114 5.33 10.83 -1.33
CA HIS A 114 6.58 11.58 -1.43
C HIS A 114 7.78 10.63 -1.56
N GLY A 115 7.85 9.58 -0.74
CA GLY A 115 8.88 8.55 -0.86
C GLY A 115 8.85 7.82 -2.20
N SER A 116 7.65 7.65 -2.78
CA SER A 116 7.49 7.09 -4.12
C SER A 116 8.19 7.92 -5.20
N ILE A 117 8.32 9.24 -5.02
CA ILE A 117 9.04 10.15 -5.93
C ILE A 117 10.53 9.82 -5.92
N TYR A 118 11.13 9.64 -4.74
CA TYR A 118 12.54 9.25 -4.60
C TYR A 118 12.81 7.88 -5.21
N TYR A 119 11.94 6.92 -4.92
CA TYR A 119 12.02 5.57 -5.47
C TYR A 119 11.99 5.62 -7.00
N ASN A 120 10.98 6.30 -7.54
CA ASN A 120 10.79 6.40 -8.98
C ASN A 120 11.90 7.18 -9.69
N ALA A 121 12.57 8.12 -9.00
CA ALA A 121 13.78 8.75 -9.53
C ALA A 121 14.88 7.70 -9.75
N ALA A 122 15.06 6.76 -8.83
CA ALA A 122 16.05 5.68 -8.97
C ALA A 122 15.65 4.72 -10.10
N ARG A 123 14.42 4.22 -10.09
CA ARG A 123 13.91 3.27 -11.07
C ARG A 123 13.98 3.83 -12.49
N SER A 124 13.58 5.08 -12.68
CA SER A 124 13.62 5.76 -14.00
C SER A 124 15.04 5.98 -14.53
N ASN A 125 16.05 5.85 -13.66
CA ASN A 125 17.46 5.93 -13.98
C ASN A 125 18.15 4.56 -14.08
N GLY A 126 17.35 3.49 -14.16
CA GLY A 126 17.81 2.13 -14.42
C GLY A 126 18.32 1.36 -13.21
N LEU A 127 18.14 1.90 -12.00
CA LEU A 127 18.48 1.21 -10.75
C LEU A 127 17.39 0.20 -10.39
N SER A 128 17.79 -0.97 -9.90
CA SER A 128 16.91 -2.08 -9.46
C SER A 128 16.10 -1.77 -8.19
N TYR A 129 15.20 -2.65 -7.75
CA TYR A 129 14.39 -2.44 -6.54
C TYR A 129 15.27 -2.23 -5.31
N VAL A 130 16.29 -3.08 -5.12
CA VAL A 130 17.20 -2.98 -3.97
C VAL A 130 18.10 -1.74 -4.09
N GLU A 131 18.59 -1.43 -5.30
CA GLU A 131 19.42 -0.24 -5.55
C GLU A 131 18.66 1.08 -5.34
N ALA A 132 17.32 1.05 -5.41
CA ALA A 132 16.49 2.22 -5.14
C ALA A 132 16.32 2.52 -3.64
N ILE A 133 16.48 1.53 -2.76
CA ILE A 133 16.24 1.67 -1.31
C ILE A 133 17.05 2.82 -0.68
N PRO A 134 18.38 2.95 -0.92
CA PRO A 134 19.15 4.04 -0.32
C PRO A 134 18.70 5.44 -0.74
N TYR A 135 18.11 5.59 -1.93
CA TYR A 135 17.61 6.88 -2.41
C TYR A 135 16.29 7.28 -1.73
N VAL A 136 15.42 6.30 -1.43
CA VAL A 136 14.20 6.58 -0.67
C VAL A 136 14.54 6.95 0.77
N VAL A 137 15.38 6.13 1.42
CA VAL A 137 15.81 6.38 2.80
C VAL A 137 16.60 7.70 2.90
N GLY A 138 17.54 7.93 1.99
CA GLY A 138 18.34 9.15 1.95
C GLY A 138 17.53 10.40 1.61
N GLY A 139 16.57 10.31 0.68
CA GLY A 139 15.66 11.40 0.35
C GLY A 139 14.74 11.77 1.51
N SER A 140 14.24 10.75 2.22
CA SER A 140 13.46 10.92 3.45
C SER A 140 14.30 11.59 4.54
N LEU A 141 15.49 11.07 4.85
CA LEU A 141 16.42 11.70 5.81
C LEU A 141 16.74 13.15 5.45
N MET A 142 16.97 13.43 4.17
CA MET A 142 17.25 14.78 3.69
C MET A 142 16.05 15.72 3.93
N TRP A 143 14.82 15.24 3.71
CA TRP A 143 13.62 16.02 4.01
C TRP A 143 13.51 16.32 5.52
N GLU A 144 13.62 15.30 6.38
CA GLU A 144 13.53 15.50 7.83
C GLU A 144 14.62 16.42 8.39
N ILE A 145 15.83 16.36 7.82
CA ILE A 145 16.97 17.16 8.29
C ILE A 145 16.96 18.58 7.71
N SER A 146 16.48 18.77 6.48
CA SER A 146 16.68 20.02 5.73
C SER A 146 15.47 20.56 4.95
N GLY A 147 14.37 19.82 4.91
CA GLY A 147 13.09 20.22 4.32
C GLY A 147 12.19 21.00 5.28
N GLU A 148 12.46 20.95 6.58
CA GLU A 148 11.59 21.54 7.59
C GLU A 148 12.35 22.32 8.65
N MET A 149 11.74 23.40 9.14
CA MET A 149 12.24 24.15 10.30
C MET A 149 11.85 23.50 11.62
N GLU A 150 10.99 22.49 11.59
CA GLU A 150 10.58 21.70 12.74
C GLU A 150 11.64 20.63 13.05
N ARG A 151 11.40 19.79 14.04
CA ARG A 151 12.31 18.69 14.36
C ARG A 151 12.09 17.53 13.37
N PRO A 152 13.07 16.63 13.19
CA PRO A 152 12.86 15.43 12.38
C PRO A 152 11.77 14.52 12.97
N SER A 153 10.87 14.03 12.12
CA SER A 153 9.80 13.11 12.52
C SER A 153 10.16 11.64 12.28
N ILE A 154 9.96 10.82 13.32
CA ILE A 154 10.15 9.37 13.27
C ILE A 154 9.09 8.72 12.38
N ASN A 155 7.81 9.08 12.54
CA ASN A 155 6.74 8.48 11.76
C ASN A 155 6.83 8.88 10.28
N ASP A 156 7.18 10.12 9.97
CA ASP A 156 7.24 10.57 8.59
C ASP A 156 8.44 9.96 7.88
N PHE A 157 9.58 9.84 8.57
CA PHE A 157 10.72 9.09 8.05
C PHE A 157 10.36 7.65 7.68
N LEU A 158 9.67 6.94 8.60
CA LEU A 158 9.27 5.54 8.41
C LEU A 158 8.21 5.39 7.31
N ALA A 159 7.18 6.25 7.31
CA ALA A 159 6.10 6.21 6.32
C ALA A 159 6.62 6.55 4.92
N THR A 160 7.43 7.60 4.80
CA THR A 160 8.09 8.00 3.54
C THR A 160 9.00 6.89 3.03
N SER A 161 9.77 6.26 3.91
CA SER A 161 10.70 5.20 3.49
C SER A 161 9.97 3.92 3.08
N ALA A 162 9.28 3.28 4.02
CA ALA A 162 8.68 1.96 3.77
C ALA A 162 7.47 2.03 2.84
N GLY A 163 6.55 2.98 3.08
CA GLY A 163 5.39 3.20 2.22
C GLY A 163 5.80 3.70 0.83
N GLY A 164 6.86 4.50 0.76
CA GLY A 164 7.43 4.98 -0.51
C GLY A 164 8.00 3.88 -1.40
N LEU A 165 8.61 2.83 -0.83
CA LEU A 165 9.02 1.65 -1.59
C LEU A 165 7.82 0.94 -2.23
N ALA A 166 6.75 0.74 -1.46
CA ALA A 166 5.57 0.03 -1.93
C ALA A 166 4.80 0.79 -3.01
N MET A 167 4.48 2.05 -2.74
CA MET A 167 3.82 2.92 -3.72
C MET A 167 4.72 3.18 -4.93
N GLY A 168 6.02 3.37 -4.71
CA GLY A 168 7.01 3.63 -5.74
C GLY A 168 7.05 2.55 -6.80
N GLU A 169 7.18 1.28 -6.40
CA GLU A 169 7.29 0.16 -7.36
C GLU A 169 5.98 -0.05 -8.14
N VAL A 170 4.84 0.06 -7.47
CA VAL A 170 3.53 0.02 -8.13
C VAL A 170 3.40 1.13 -9.18
N LEU A 171 3.68 2.38 -8.81
CA LEU A 171 3.58 3.53 -9.71
C LEU A 171 4.61 3.42 -10.84
N HIS A 172 5.80 2.88 -10.57
CA HIS A 172 6.79 2.56 -11.60
C HIS A 172 6.22 1.59 -12.64
N ARG A 173 5.73 0.42 -12.20
CA ARG A 173 5.21 -0.65 -13.06
C ARG A 173 3.96 -0.26 -13.85
N ILE A 174 3.09 0.56 -13.26
CA ILE A 174 1.91 1.10 -13.93
C ILE A 174 2.34 2.14 -14.97
N SER A 175 3.19 3.09 -14.60
CA SER A 175 3.66 4.13 -15.51
C SER A 175 4.46 3.57 -16.70
N ASP A 176 5.26 2.51 -16.50
CA ASP A 176 6.01 1.80 -17.55
C ASP A 176 5.12 1.32 -18.69
N ARG A 177 3.89 0.94 -18.37
CA ARG A 177 2.89 0.51 -19.35
C ARG A 177 2.18 1.66 -20.04
N ILE A 178 2.02 2.79 -19.35
CA ILE A 178 1.33 3.96 -19.88
C ILE A 178 2.23 4.68 -20.90
N PHE A 179 3.50 4.90 -20.54
CA PHE A 179 4.50 5.48 -21.43
C PHE A 179 4.83 4.53 -22.59
N ASP A 180 4.67 5.02 -23.82
CA ASP A 180 4.98 4.25 -25.03
C ASP A 180 5.70 5.11 -26.07
N ASN A 181 7.01 4.86 -26.24
CA ASN A 181 7.86 5.62 -27.15
C ASN A 181 7.50 5.40 -28.63
N ARG A 182 6.71 4.36 -28.97
CA ARG A 182 6.27 4.04 -30.34
C ARG A 182 5.14 4.94 -30.80
N LYS A 183 4.37 5.50 -29.85
CA LYS A 183 3.18 6.31 -30.13
C LYS A 183 3.56 7.73 -30.57
N ARG A 184 2.68 8.33 -31.38
CA ARG A 184 2.82 9.67 -31.98
C ARG A 184 1.53 10.48 -31.80
N GLY A 185 1.62 11.80 -32.01
CA GLY A 185 0.48 12.71 -31.98
C GLY A 185 -0.20 12.80 -30.61
N CYS A 186 -1.52 13.02 -30.62
CA CYS A 186 -2.33 13.19 -29.41
C CYS A 186 -2.25 11.98 -28.45
N GLU A 187 -2.22 10.75 -28.98
CA GLU A 187 -2.10 9.55 -28.13
C GLU A 187 -0.83 9.59 -27.28
N ARG A 188 0.30 10.05 -27.86
CA ARG A 188 1.55 10.20 -27.12
C ARG A 188 1.42 11.26 -26.04
N VAL A 189 0.89 12.44 -26.37
CA VAL A 189 0.74 13.55 -25.43
C VAL A 189 -0.09 13.13 -24.21
N VAL A 190 -1.23 12.49 -24.44
CA VAL A 190 -2.11 12.00 -23.36
C VAL A 190 -1.37 10.97 -22.49
N ARG A 191 -0.64 10.02 -23.09
CA ARG A 191 0.15 9.03 -22.34
C ARG A 191 1.26 9.66 -21.52
N GLU A 192 1.96 10.65 -22.06
CA GLU A 192 3.02 11.37 -21.33
C GLU A 192 2.44 12.15 -20.14
N ILE A 193 1.28 12.80 -20.31
CA ILE A 193 0.60 13.53 -19.23
C ILE A 193 0.13 12.57 -18.14
N ILE A 194 -0.61 11.52 -18.49
CA ILE A 194 -1.11 10.53 -17.51
C ILE A 194 0.07 9.86 -16.79
N GLY A 195 1.10 9.46 -17.54
CA GLY A 195 2.31 8.85 -16.98
C GLY A 195 3.05 9.80 -16.03
N MET A 196 3.13 11.09 -16.34
CA MET A 196 3.76 12.09 -15.48
C MET A 196 2.95 12.39 -14.21
N VAL A 197 1.62 12.40 -14.28
CA VAL A 197 0.76 12.56 -13.10
C VAL A 197 0.90 11.38 -12.15
N LEU A 198 0.93 10.15 -12.67
CA LEU A 198 1.11 8.95 -11.85
C LEU A 198 2.54 8.80 -11.33
N ASN A 199 3.53 9.16 -12.15
CA ASN A 199 4.95 9.02 -11.84
C ASN A 199 5.72 10.29 -12.26
N PRO A 200 5.73 11.34 -11.42
CA PRO A 200 6.34 12.62 -11.77
C PRO A 200 7.84 12.50 -11.98
N SER A 201 8.54 11.68 -11.18
CA SER A 201 9.99 11.45 -11.34
C SER A 201 10.33 10.85 -12.69
N ARG A 202 9.51 9.90 -13.17
CA ARG A 202 9.70 9.31 -14.49
C ARG A 202 9.39 10.31 -15.59
N GLY A 203 8.29 11.06 -15.49
CA GLY A 203 7.96 12.13 -16.42
C GLY A 203 9.10 13.15 -16.55
N LEU A 204 9.62 13.65 -15.42
CA LEU A 204 10.78 14.55 -15.38
C LEU A 204 12.01 13.91 -16.02
N THR A 205 12.33 12.67 -15.66
CA THR A 205 13.48 11.95 -16.25
C THR A 205 13.34 11.85 -17.76
N ARG A 206 12.13 11.61 -18.28
CA ARG A 206 11.89 11.53 -19.72
C ARG A 206 12.06 12.88 -20.42
N ILE A 207 11.65 13.97 -19.77
CA ILE A 207 11.85 15.34 -20.27
C ILE A 207 13.35 15.67 -20.31
N VAL A 208 14.06 15.47 -19.20
CA VAL A 208 15.50 15.75 -19.06
C VAL A 208 16.34 14.92 -20.04
N THR A 209 15.98 13.67 -20.26
CA THR A 209 16.67 12.79 -21.23
C THR A 209 16.22 13.02 -22.69
N GLY A 210 15.21 13.85 -22.91
CA GLY A 210 14.60 14.08 -24.22
C GLY A 210 13.79 12.91 -24.78
N THR A 211 13.58 11.83 -24.01
CA THR A 211 12.81 10.66 -24.46
C THR A 211 11.33 10.95 -24.61
N THR A 212 10.79 11.95 -23.89
CA THR A 212 9.43 12.47 -24.11
C THR A 212 9.21 12.91 -25.56
N PHE A 213 10.22 13.50 -26.20
CA PHE A 213 10.10 14.07 -27.55
C PHE A 213 10.61 13.14 -28.67
N ARG A 214 11.20 11.99 -28.35
CA ARG A 214 11.80 11.07 -29.32
C ARG A 214 10.97 9.80 -29.50
N THR A 215 10.65 9.46 -30.75
CA THR A 215 9.98 8.20 -31.09
C THR A 215 10.98 7.09 -31.35
N THR A 216 10.76 5.90 -30.79
CA THR A 216 11.59 4.70 -31.02
C THR A 216 10.72 3.50 -31.39
N ASN A 217 11.32 2.47 -31.99
CA ASN A 217 10.61 1.23 -32.33
C ASN A 217 10.37 0.34 -31.10
N THR A 218 11.09 0.60 -30.01
CA THR A 218 10.94 -0.10 -28.73
C THR A 218 9.97 0.65 -27.81
N ARG A 219 9.25 -0.11 -26.99
CA ARG A 219 8.47 0.44 -25.88
C ARG A 219 9.41 1.00 -24.81
N SER A 220 8.91 1.86 -23.91
CA SER A 220 9.71 2.49 -22.86
C SER A 220 10.06 1.55 -21.68
N THR A 221 10.05 0.24 -21.88
CA THR A 221 10.02 -0.75 -20.79
C THR A 221 11.39 -0.96 -20.17
N LEU A 222 11.50 -0.67 -18.87
CA LEU A 222 12.66 -1.06 -18.04
C LEU A 222 12.53 -2.49 -17.50
N GLU A 223 11.31 -3.06 -17.46
CA GLU A 223 11.08 -4.27 -16.64
C GLU A 223 10.10 -5.32 -17.18
N THR A 224 9.51 -5.17 -18.37
CA THR A 224 8.46 -6.11 -18.82
C THR A 224 8.69 -6.74 -20.19
N THR A 225 8.69 -8.08 -20.18
CA THR A 225 8.15 -8.94 -21.23
C THR A 225 6.65 -8.69 -21.33
N ASP A 226 6.12 -8.46 -22.53
CA ASP A 226 4.72 -8.07 -22.78
C ASP A 226 3.65 -9.12 -22.35
N ASN A 227 4.05 -10.29 -21.83
CA ASN A 227 3.19 -11.45 -21.58
C ASN A 227 2.66 -11.59 -20.14
N THR A 228 3.00 -10.71 -19.21
CA THR A 228 2.54 -10.87 -17.82
C THR A 228 1.05 -10.54 -17.67
N PRO A 229 0.23 -11.41 -17.05
CA PRO A 229 -1.19 -11.14 -16.84
C PRO A 229 -1.41 -9.82 -16.10
N LEU A 230 -2.36 -9.03 -16.61
CA LEU A 230 -2.73 -7.75 -16.04
C LEU A 230 -4.25 -7.68 -15.99
N HIS A 231 -4.78 -7.39 -14.82
CA HIS A 231 -6.19 -7.09 -14.64
C HIS A 231 -6.30 -5.64 -14.20
N PHE A 232 -7.03 -4.85 -14.97
CA PHE A 232 -7.35 -3.47 -14.61
C PHE A 232 -8.86 -3.29 -14.63
N SER A 233 -9.42 -2.72 -13.57
CA SER A 233 -10.83 -2.37 -13.53
C SER A 233 -11.06 -1.03 -12.88
N VAL A 234 -12.03 -0.29 -13.40
CA VAL A 234 -12.56 0.94 -12.83
C VAL A 234 -14.03 0.73 -12.54
N LEU A 235 -14.43 0.94 -11.29
CA LEU A 235 -15.79 0.82 -10.81
C LEU A 235 -16.30 2.20 -10.38
N SER A 236 -17.48 2.59 -10.84
CA SER A 236 -18.18 3.78 -10.35
C SER A 236 -19.39 3.33 -9.54
N SER A 237 -19.44 3.73 -8.26
CA SER A 237 -20.41 3.25 -7.29
C SER A 237 -21.08 4.38 -6.51
N ALA A 238 -22.37 4.23 -6.25
CA ALA A 238 -23.04 4.96 -5.20
C ALA A 238 -22.72 4.29 -3.86
N GLN A 239 -22.11 5.04 -2.94
CA GLN A 239 -21.79 4.60 -1.58
C GLN A 239 -22.78 5.20 -0.61
N MET A 240 -23.30 4.36 0.28
CA MET A 240 -24.00 4.76 1.49
C MET A 240 -23.08 4.47 2.68
N LEU A 241 -22.65 5.51 3.38
CA LEU A 241 -21.77 5.41 4.55
C LEU A 241 -22.59 5.68 5.82
N ASN A 242 -22.49 4.78 6.79
CA ASN A 242 -23.21 4.90 8.06
C ASN A 242 -22.35 4.45 9.25
N SER A 243 -22.61 5.06 10.41
CA SER A 243 -21.99 4.70 11.68
C SER A 243 -23.08 4.42 12.71
N HIS A 244 -23.00 3.27 13.39
CA HIS A 244 -23.98 2.92 14.42
C HIS A 244 -23.90 3.81 15.67
N THR A 245 -22.85 4.62 15.80
CA THR A 245 -22.70 5.57 16.91
C THR A 245 -23.62 6.80 16.69
N ALA A 246 -24.67 6.90 17.51
CA ALA A 246 -25.49 8.10 17.76
C ALA A 246 -26.40 8.66 16.63
N GLY A 247 -27.25 7.83 16.00
CA GLY A 247 -28.41 8.33 15.25
C GLY A 247 -28.09 9.22 14.04
N VAL A 248 -26.89 9.05 13.48
CA VAL A 248 -26.42 9.80 12.31
C VAL A 248 -27.15 9.28 11.07
N LYS A 249 -27.70 10.20 10.26
CA LYS A 249 -28.31 9.84 8.98
C LYS A 249 -27.22 9.35 8.02
N PRO A 250 -27.49 8.33 7.18
CA PRO A 250 -26.52 7.85 6.20
C PRO A 250 -26.10 8.99 5.26
N ASP A 251 -24.81 9.02 4.94
CA ASP A 251 -24.25 9.92 3.93
C ASP A 251 -24.10 9.19 2.60
N TYR A 252 -24.52 9.84 1.51
CA TYR A 252 -24.50 9.26 0.18
C TYR A 252 -23.49 9.99 -0.69
N ARG A 253 -22.61 9.23 -1.35
CA ARG A 253 -21.58 9.82 -2.22
C ARG A 253 -21.24 8.94 -3.40
N LEU A 254 -20.67 9.56 -4.42
CA LEU A 254 -20.11 8.87 -5.56
C LEU A 254 -18.66 8.46 -5.25
N VAL A 255 -18.32 7.21 -5.52
CA VAL A 255 -16.97 6.66 -5.31
C VAL A 255 -16.50 5.97 -6.58
N PHE A 256 -15.23 6.16 -6.90
CA PHE A 256 -14.53 5.47 -7.96
C PHE A 256 -13.50 4.52 -7.36
N ASN A 257 -13.59 3.24 -7.68
CA ASN A 257 -12.62 2.23 -7.27
C ASN A 257 -11.80 1.79 -8.48
N ILE A 258 -10.49 1.96 -8.40
CA ILE A 258 -9.52 1.52 -9.40
C ILE A 258 -8.79 0.33 -8.81
N SER A 259 -8.97 -0.84 -9.41
CA SER A 259 -8.29 -2.07 -9.01
C SER A 259 -7.33 -2.49 -10.10
N PHE A 260 -6.11 -2.82 -9.69
CA PHE A 260 -5.04 -3.28 -10.58
C PHE A 260 -4.40 -4.52 -9.99
N SER A 261 -4.22 -5.56 -10.79
CA SER A 261 -3.47 -6.76 -10.40
C SER A 261 -2.48 -7.12 -11.48
N TYR A 262 -1.22 -7.31 -11.07
CA TYR A 262 -0.11 -7.69 -11.93
C TYR A 262 0.35 -9.09 -11.55
N GLY A 263 0.50 -9.97 -12.54
CA GLY A 263 0.97 -11.33 -12.33
C GLY A 263 -0.03 -12.18 -11.54
N SER A 264 0.48 -13.26 -10.94
CA SER A 264 -0.30 -14.18 -10.11
C SER A 264 0.54 -14.57 -8.90
N PRO A 265 -0.03 -14.65 -7.68
CA PRO A 265 0.71 -15.00 -6.46
C PRO A 265 1.05 -16.49 -6.38
N VAL A 266 0.57 -17.30 -7.33
CA VAL A 266 0.87 -18.73 -7.43
C VAL A 266 1.74 -19.09 -8.63
N ASN A 267 2.26 -18.10 -9.35
CA ASN A 267 3.11 -18.36 -10.50
C ASN A 267 4.50 -18.83 -10.05
N ALA A 268 4.92 -20.03 -10.48
CA ALA A 268 6.22 -20.61 -10.12
C ALA A 268 7.42 -19.83 -10.69
N SER A 269 7.21 -19.00 -11.72
CA SER A 269 8.27 -18.17 -12.30
C SER A 269 8.58 -16.91 -11.48
N ASN A 270 7.81 -16.63 -10.43
CA ASN A 270 7.97 -15.43 -9.62
C ASN A 270 9.27 -15.51 -8.81
N LYS A 271 10.29 -14.74 -9.22
CA LYS A 271 11.62 -14.73 -8.59
C LYS A 271 12.04 -13.35 -8.09
N ARG A 272 11.36 -12.29 -8.55
CA ARG A 272 11.73 -10.89 -8.33
C ARG A 272 10.72 -10.16 -7.45
N PRO A 273 11.13 -9.07 -6.78
CA PRO A 273 10.21 -8.15 -6.14
C PRO A 273 9.17 -7.64 -7.13
N TYR A 274 7.91 -7.64 -6.69
CA TYR A 274 6.73 -7.18 -7.41
C TYR A 274 6.45 -7.91 -8.74
N ASP A 275 6.95 -9.14 -8.91
CA ASP A 275 6.45 -10.07 -9.95
C ASP A 275 4.95 -10.39 -9.77
N PHE A 276 4.44 -10.23 -8.54
CA PHE A 276 3.02 -10.12 -8.24
C PHE A 276 2.75 -8.90 -7.38
N PHE A 277 1.72 -8.14 -7.73
CA PHE A 277 1.13 -7.17 -6.81
C PHE A 277 -0.34 -6.91 -7.10
N ARG A 278 -1.09 -6.53 -6.06
CA ARG A 278 -2.48 -6.07 -6.14
C ARG A 278 -2.58 -4.66 -5.55
N VAL A 279 -3.36 -3.82 -6.21
CA VAL A 279 -3.65 -2.45 -5.81
C VAL A 279 -5.14 -2.23 -5.85
N ASP A 280 -5.68 -1.62 -4.80
CA ASP A 280 -7.04 -1.10 -4.74
C ASP A 280 -6.98 0.36 -4.29
N LEU A 281 -7.37 1.27 -5.17
CA LEU A 281 -7.41 2.71 -4.92
C LEU A 281 -8.87 3.18 -4.98
N GLY A 282 -9.34 3.82 -3.92
CA GLY A 282 -10.65 4.48 -3.87
C GLY A 282 -10.50 5.99 -3.92
N VAL A 283 -11.27 6.60 -4.82
CA VAL A 283 -11.36 8.05 -4.98
C VAL A 283 -12.82 8.45 -4.77
N SER A 284 -13.07 9.33 -3.81
CA SER A 284 -14.40 9.81 -3.43
C SER A 284 -14.46 11.33 -3.60
N PRO A 285 -14.88 11.83 -4.78
CA PRO A 285 -15.08 13.26 -4.98
C PRO A 285 -16.07 13.83 -3.96
N GLY A 286 -15.78 15.03 -3.46
CA GLY A 286 -16.61 15.69 -2.45
C GLY A 286 -16.16 15.46 -1.00
N MET A 287 -15.13 14.63 -0.78
CA MET A 287 -14.46 14.61 0.51
C MET A 287 -13.68 15.92 0.76
N LYS A 288 -13.87 16.52 1.94
CA LYS A 288 -13.27 17.78 2.37
C LYS A 288 -11.79 17.65 2.65
N LEU A 289 -11.39 16.57 3.31
CA LEU A 289 -9.99 16.38 3.70
C LEU A 289 -9.18 15.84 2.52
N SER A 290 -9.66 14.81 1.80
CA SER A 290 -8.91 14.12 0.74
C SER A 290 -9.82 13.49 -0.30
N LEU A 291 -9.46 13.56 -1.59
CA LEU A 291 -10.15 12.78 -2.61
C LEU A 291 -9.88 11.27 -2.47
N VAL A 292 -8.76 10.86 -1.88
CA VAL A 292 -8.39 9.45 -1.70
C VAL A 292 -9.06 8.89 -0.45
N SER A 293 -10.00 7.97 -0.62
CA SER A 293 -10.71 7.28 0.47
C SER A 293 -9.97 6.04 0.94
N ASN A 294 -9.34 5.30 0.03
CA ASN A 294 -8.49 4.17 0.38
C ASN A 294 -7.38 3.96 -0.64
N ALA A 295 -6.25 3.41 -0.19
CA ALA A 295 -5.16 2.96 -1.04
C ALA A 295 -4.54 1.72 -0.41
N ASN A 296 -4.62 0.59 -1.09
CA ASN A 296 -4.21 -0.72 -0.56
C ASN A 296 -3.27 -1.38 -1.56
N ILE A 297 -2.13 -1.88 -1.08
CA ILE A 297 -1.12 -2.55 -1.89
C ILE A 297 -0.71 -3.83 -1.17
N ILE A 298 -0.73 -4.92 -1.93
CA ILE A 298 -0.10 -6.19 -1.56
C ILE A 298 0.98 -6.44 -2.60
N GLY A 299 2.24 -6.32 -2.22
CA GLY A 299 3.39 -6.51 -3.11
C GLY A 299 4.21 -7.73 -2.69
N GLN A 300 4.41 -8.68 -3.60
CA GLN A 300 5.30 -9.81 -3.33
C GLN A 300 6.75 -9.35 -3.38
N LEU A 301 7.56 -9.69 -2.39
CA LEU A 301 9.01 -9.47 -2.42
C LEU A 301 9.75 -10.70 -2.94
N ARG A 302 9.30 -11.89 -2.52
CA ARG A 302 9.83 -13.18 -2.94
C ARG A 302 8.79 -14.28 -2.70
N GLN A 303 8.81 -15.32 -3.52
CA GLN A 303 7.87 -16.44 -3.44
C GLN A 303 8.60 -17.77 -3.62
N TRP A 304 8.07 -18.82 -3.00
CA TRP A 304 8.48 -20.20 -3.16
C TRP A 304 7.26 -21.09 -3.41
N PRO A 305 7.31 -22.02 -4.37
CA PRO A 305 6.24 -23.00 -4.56
C PRO A 305 6.16 -23.95 -3.36
N LEU A 306 4.95 -24.23 -2.88
CA LEU A 306 4.68 -25.23 -1.84
C LEU A 306 4.07 -26.50 -2.42
N LEU A 307 3.10 -26.33 -3.33
CA LEU A 307 2.36 -27.43 -3.94
C LEU A 307 2.03 -27.04 -5.38
N GLN A 308 2.19 -27.98 -6.30
CA GLN A 308 1.72 -27.84 -7.67
C GLN A 308 1.15 -29.18 -8.14
N THR A 309 -0.15 -29.22 -8.38
CA THR A 309 -0.86 -30.33 -9.00
C THR A 309 -1.59 -29.84 -10.25
N ASN A 310 -2.24 -30.73 -10.98
CA ASN A 310 -2.98 -30.36 -12.20
C ASN A 310 -4.06 -29.29 -11.95
N ASN A 311 -4.68 -29.30 -10.78
CA ASN A 311 -5.84 -28.45 -10.47
C ASN A 311 -5.60 -27.51 -9.28
N SER A 312 -4.49 -27.65 -8.55
CA SER A 312 -4.23 -26.89 -7.32
C SER A 312 -2.79 -26.40 -7.30
N THR A 313 -2.58 -25.13 -7.01
CA THR A 313 -1.26 -24.54 -6.80
C THR A 313 -1.25 -23.77 -5.48
N ALA A 314 -0.21 -23.98 -4.67
CA ALA A 314 -0.01 -23.26 -3.43
C ALA A 314 1.43 -22.73 -3.33
N THR A 315 1.59 -21.55 -2.75
CA THR A 315 2.88 -20.87 -2.63
C THR A 315 2.98 -20.18 -1.27
N ILE A 316 4.21 -20.02 -0.80
CA ILE A 316 4.54 -19.20 0.37
C ILE A 316 5.48 -18.08 -0.08
N GLY A 317 5.39 -16.91 0.51
CA GLY A 317 6.23 -15.79 0.11
C GLY A 317 6.40 -14.75 1.20
N LEU A 318 7.35 -13.85 0.95
CA LEU A 318 7.50 -12.59 1.65
C LEU A 318 6.73 -11.51 0.91
N TYR A 319 5.97 -10.71 1.63
CA TYR A 319 5.12 -9.67 1.08
C TYR A 319 5.34 -8.36 1.83
N GLN A 320 5.27 -7.26 1.10
CA GLN A 320 5.14 -5.91 1.63
C GLN A 320 3.68 -5.52 1.51
N ASN A 321 3.12 -4.96 2.59
CA ASN A 321 1.75 -4.47 2.59
C ASN A 321 1.75 -2.95 2.84
N PHE A 322 0.78 -2.28 2.24
CA PHE A 322 0.47 -0.89 2.51
C PHE A 322 -1.04 -0.74 2.51
N ASP A 323 -1.61 -0.24 3.59
CA ASP A 323 -3.04 0.07 3.65
C ASP A 323 -3.26 1.49 4.14
N PHE A 324 -4.18 2.18 3.50
CA PHE A 324 -4.70 3.46 3.91
C PHE A 324 -6.21 3.43 3.74
N TYR A 325 -6.95 3.72 4.79
CA TYR A 325 -8.40 3.89 4.79
C TYR A 325 -8.74 5.14 5.58
N SER A 326 -9.45 6.07 4.95
CA SER A 326 -9.82 7.33 5.57
C SER A 326 -11.23 7.73 5.16
N THR A 327 -11.99 8.24 6.12
CA THR A 327 -13.30 8.84 5.90
C THR A 327 -13.33 10.26 6.46
N ASP A 328 -14.22 11.06 5.89
CA ASP A 328 -14.51 12.38 6.43
C ASP A 328 -15.45 12.29 7.63
N SER A 329 -15.46 13.35 8.42
CA SER A 329 -16.43 13.55 9.48
C SER A 329 -17.86 13.66 8.92
N ILE A 330 -18.76 12.82 9.42
CA ILE A 330 -20.20 12.91 9.21
C ILE A 330 -20.80 13.57 10.45
N LYS A 331 -21.23 14.83 10.32
CA LYS A 331 -21.83 15.62 11.42
C LYS A 331 -20.99 15.65 12.72
N GLY A 332 -19.66 15.72 12.60
CA GLY A 332 -18.76 15.80 13.75
C GLY A 332 -18.15 14.46 14.16
N THR A 333 -18.61 13.33 13.60
CA THR A 333 -18.07 12.00 13.89
C THR A 333 -17.36 11.41 12.68
N VAL A 334 -16.10 11.02 12.83
CA VAL A 334 -15.34 10.30 11.79
C VAL A 334 -15.68 8.80 11.87
N PRO A 335 -16.25 8.17 10.83
CA PRO A 335 -16.62 6.75 10.88
C PRO A 335 -15.42 5.82 11.11
N TYR A 336 -14.38 5.94 10.29
CA TYR A 336 -13.16 5.14 10.45
C TYR A 336 -11.94 5.79 9.80
N LYS A 337 -10.79 5.59 10.45
CA LYS A 337 -9.45 5.84 9.91
C LYS A 337 -8.57 4.68 10.36
N VAL A 338 -7.92 4.02 9.41
CA VAL A 338 -6.98 2.93 9.72
C VAL A 338 -5.94 2.82 8.62
N SER A 339 -4.70 2.60 9.01
CA SER A 339 -3.59 2.48 8.07
C SER A 339 -2.50 1.54 8.59
N GLU A 340 -1.80 0.95 7.64
CA GLU A 340 -0.60 0.16 7.76
C GLU A 340 0.39 0.73 6.75
N ALA A 341 1.17 1.74 7.16
CA ALA A 341 2.03 2.51 6.25
C ALA A 341 3.40 1.86 6.04
N ALA A 342 3.89 1.13 7.05
CA ALA A 342 5.15 0.40 6.99
C ALA A 342 4.95 -1.02 7.52
N SER A 343 4.77 -1.99 6.63
CA SER A 343 4.66 -3.39 7.01
C SER A 343 5.28 -4.36 6.01
N MET A 344 5.64 -5.52 6.55
CA MET A 344 6.10 -6.65 5.77
C MET A 344 5.78 -7.94 6.52
N GLY A 345 5.67 -9.04 5.80
CA GLY A 345 5.15 -10.27 6.36
C GLY A 345 5.35 -11.50 5.49
N VAL A 346 4.85 -12.61 6.00
CA VAL A 346 4.74 -13.88 5.27
C VAL A 346 3.32 -14.03 4.75
N GLY A 347 3.18 -14.65 3.57
CA GLY A 347 1.89 -14.93 2.98
C GLY A 347 1.84 -16.29 2.34
N VAL A 348 0.67 -16.92 2.39
CA VAL A 348 0.36 -18.18 1.71
C VAL A 348 -0.76 -17.91 0.72
N ALA A 349 -0.56 -18.30 -0.53
CA ALA A 349 -1.59 -18.22 -1.57
C ALA A 349 -1.92 -19.63 -2.05
N TRP A 350 -3.20 -19.95 -2.15
CA TRP A 350 -3.72 -21.20 -2.67
C TRP A 350 -4.77 -20.93 -3.74
N TYR A 351 -4.62 -21.56 -4.89
CA TYR A 351 -5.49 -21.42 -6.05
C TYR A 351 -5.89 -22.80 -6.53
N TYR A 352 -7.17 -22.99 -6.80
CA TYR A 352 -7.74 -24.21 -7.33
C TYR A 352 -8.62 -23.92 -8.54
N GLU A 353 -8.44 -24.70 -9.60
CA GLU A 353 -9.20 -24.58 -10.84
C GLU A 353 -9.71 -25.95 -11.27
N SER A 354 -11.02 -26.05 -11.48
CA SER A 354 -11.69 -27.26 -11.97
C SER A 354 -12.83 -26.88 -12.91
N GLY A 355 -12.57 -27.01 -14.22
CA GLY A 355 -13.51 -26.65 -15.27
C GLY A 355 -13.93 -25.18 -15.21
N ARG A 356 -15.19 -24.92 -14.88
CA ARG A 356 -15.76 -23.56 -14.77
C ARG A 356 -15.62 -22.94 -13.37
N PHE A 357 -15.18 -23.73 -12.39
CA PHE A 357 -15.06 -23.28 -11.01
C PHE A 357 -13.61 -22.94 -10.72
N LYS A 358 -13.36 -21.70 -10.28
CA LYS A 358 -12.07 -21.31 -9.71
C LYS A 358 -12.29 -20.82 -8.30
N CYS A 359 -11.44 -21.24 -7.38
CA CYS A 359 -11.41 -20.65 -6.05
C CYS A 359 -9.98 -20.35 -5.63
N PHE A 360 -9.84 -19.35 -4.78
CA PHE A 360 -8.54 -19.02 -4.22
C PHE A 360 -8.71 -18.51 -2.79
N SER A 361 -7.64 -18.66 -2.02
CA SER A 361 -7.49 -18.08 -0.69
C SER A 361 -6.06 -17.63 -0.50
N GLU A 362 -5.90 -16.39 -0.10
CA GLU A 362 -4.63 -15.76 0.23
C GLU A 362 -4.68 -15.36 1.71
N LEU A 363 -3.64 -15.69 2.47
CA LEU A 363 -3.53 -15.36 3.89
C LEU A 363 -2.16 -14.72 4.14
N TYR A 364 -2.16 -13.54 4.73
CA TYR A 364 -0.97 -12.75 5.03
C TYR A 364 -0.89 -12.46 6.53
N PHE A 365 0.29 -12.64 7.09
CA PHE A 365 0.64 -12.26 8.46
C PHE A 365 1.78 -11.24 8.40
N ASN A 366 1.51 -10.00 8.83
CA ASN A 366 2.45 -8.90 8.71
C ASN A 366 2.86 -8.35 10.07
N GLY A 367 4.14 -8.03 10.21
CA GLY A 367 4.61 -7.10 11.23
C GLY A 367 4.40 -5.67 10.75
N VAL A 368 3.74 -4.86 11.57
CA VAL A 368 3.47 -3.45 11.30
C VAL A 368 4.44 -2.60 12.11
N LEU A 369 5.41 -2.00 11.43
CA LEU A 369 6.37 -1.07 12.04
C LEU A 369 5.72 0.29 12.30
N LEU A 370 4.87 0.74 11.38
CA LEU A 370 4.10 1.96 11.51
C LEU A 370 2.72 1.79 10.89
N GLY A 371 1.70 2.07 11.70
CA GLY A 371 0.31 2.21 11.27
C GLY A 371 -0.37 3.32 12.05
N GLY A 372 -1.66 3.52 11.76
CA GLY A 372 -2.48 4.47 12.48
C GLY A 372 -3.91 3.97 12.64
N ALA A 373 -4.55 4.35 13.74
CA ALA A 373 -5.95 4.06 14.03
C ALA A 373 -6.66 5.31 14.55
N LEU A 374 -7.92 5.50 14.15
CA LEU A 374 -8.79 6.57 14.64
C LEU A 374 -8.79 6.60 16.18
N SER A 375 -8.65 7.80 16.76
CA SER A 375 -8.89 8.07 18.18
C SER A 375 -10.25 8.74 18.35
N ASP A 376 -10.96 8.38 19.42
CA ASP A 376 -12.30 8.86 19.76
C ASP A 376 -12.27 10.20 20.51
N TYR A 377 -11.11 10.59 21.03
CA TYR A 377 -10.96 11.76 21.88
C TYR A 377 -10.20 12.86 21.14
N HIS A 378 -10.96 13.88 20.73
CA HIS A 378 -10.43 15.00 19.94
C HIS A 378 -10.01 16.20 20.80
N ASP A 379 -10.35 16.19 22.09
CA ASP A 379 -9.90 17.19 23.05
C ASP A 379 -8.45 16.86 23.49
N ASN A 380 -7.53 17.15 22.59
CA ASN A 380 -6.09 17.03 22.80
C ASN A 380 -5.37 18.25 22.22
N ARG A 381 -4.16 18.53 22.69
CA ARG A 381 -3.43 19.76 22.36
C ARG A 381 -3.21 19.97 20.85
N TYR A 382 -3.26 18.91 20.03
CA TYR A 382 -3.00 18.95 18.59
C TYR A 382 -4.26 18.79 17.71
N ASN A 383 -5.45 18.70 18.31
CA ASN A 383 -6.68 18.31 17.61
C ASN A 383 -6.48 17.06 16.72
N ARG A 384 -5.59 16.16 17.13
CA ARG A 384 -5.23 14.96 16.40
C ARG A 384 -6.33 13.94 16.58
N ASP A 385 -6.83 13.36 15.50
CA ASP A 385 -7.94 12.42 15.55
C ASP A 385 -7.53 10.95 15.36
N TYR A 386 -6.27 10.62 15.60
CA TYR A 386 -5.73 9.28 15.44
C TYR A 386 -4.51 9.06 16.32
N SER A 387 -4.24 7.79 16.64
CA SER A 387 -2.98 7.38 17.24
C SER A 387 -2.15 6.60 16.22
N VAL A 388 -0.85 6.86 16.15
CA VAL A 388 0.13 6.02 15.44
C VAL A 388 0.62 4.92 16.35
N GLY A 389 1.05 3.81 15.76
CA GLY A 389 1.51 2.67 16.53
C GLY A 389 2.20 1.62 15.69
N SER A 390 2.70 0.61 16.39
CA SER A 390 3.28 -0.59 15.82
C SER A 390 2.53 -1.82 16.31
N GLY A 391 2.65 -2.93 15.59
CA GLY A 391 1.93 -4.16 15.93
C GLY A 391 1.95 -5.18 14.81
N TYR A 392 0.81 -5.76 14.49
CA TYR A 392 0.71 -6.81 13.47
C TYR A 392 -0.65 -6.78 12.77
N SER A 393 -0.70 -7.35 11.56
CA SER A 393 -1.94 -7.52 10.81
C SER A 393 -2.09 -8.93 10.26
N ILE A 394 -3.35 -9.36 10.14
CA ILE A 394 -3.75 -10.63 9.53
C ILE A 394 -4.76 -10.31 8.45
N LYS A 395 -4.39 -10.57 7.20
CA LYS A 395 -5.22 -10.27 6.03
C LYS A 395 -5.54 -11.55 5.28
N ASN A 396 -6.82 -11.82 5.06
CA ASN A 396 -7.30 -12.89 4.20
C ASN A 396 -8.04 -12.30 3.01
N TYR A 397 -7.65 -12.72 1.81
CA TYR A 397 -8.36 -12.39 0.59
C TYR A 397 -8.73 -13.68 -0.13
N SER A 398 -10.02 -13.96 -0.21
CA SER A 398 -10.53 -15.21 -0.76
C SER A 398 -11.56 -14.92 -1.84
N GLY A 399 -11.72 -15.83 -2.78
CA GLY A 399 -12.69 -15.66 -3.84
C GLY A 399 -13.09 -16.95 -4.52
N ILE A 400 -14.25 -16.87 -5.15
CA ILE A 400 -14.83 -17.95 -5.95
C ILE A 400 -15.33 -17.35 -7.26
N ASP A 401 -14.95 -17.95 -8.37
CA ASP A 401 -15.42 -17.63 -9.71
C ASP A 401 -16.32 -18.78 -10.19
N CYS A 402 -17.60 -18.44 -10.39
CA CYS A 402 -18.60 -19.34 -10.95
C CYS A 402 -18.74 -19.06 -12.45
N GLY A 403 -17.86 -19.65 -13.25
CA GLY A 403 -17.77 -19.39 -14.69
C GLY A 403 -17.38 -17.95 -15.00
N SER A 404 -17.86 -17.43 -16.13
CA SER A 404 -17.62 -16.04 -16.55
C SER A 404 -18.62 -15.05 -15.95
N PHE A 405 -19.67 -15.51 -15.27
CA PHE A 405 -20.85 -14.71 -14.95
C PHE A 405 -20.81 -14.10 -13.56
N VAL A 406 -20.40 -14.86 -12.54
CA VAL A 406 -20.48 -14.41 -11.14
C VAL A 406 -19.15 -14.63 -10.44
N ARG A 407 -18.67 -13.61 -9.74
CA ARG A 407 -17.47 -13.66 -8.90
C ARG A 407 -17.80 -13.20 -7.50
N PHE A 408 -17.41 -14.00 -6.51
CA PHE A 408 -17.50 -13.66 -5.11
C PHE A 408 -16.11 -13.35 -4.58
N ARG A 409 -15.98 -12.28 -3.81
CA ARG A 409 -14.73 -11.90 -3.13
C ARG A 409 -15.02 -11.62 -1.67
N LEU A 410 -14.07 -11.97 -0.82
CA LEU A 410 -14.11 -11.69 0.61
C LEU A 410 -12.74 -11.19 1.04
N LEU A 411 -12.68 -9.95 1.51
CA LEU A 411 -11.53 -9.43 2.23
C LEU A 411 -11.86 -9.43 3.72
N SER A 412 -10.96 -9.97 4.53
CA SER A 412 -11.00 -9.95 5.99
C SER A 412 -9.65 -9.47 6.49
N ASP A 413 -9.59 -8.33 7.15
CA ASP A 413 -8.35 -7.65 7.49
C ASP A 413 -8.38 -7.19 8.95
N MET A 414 -7.59 -7.86 9.79
CA MET A 414 -7.45 -7.53 11.20
C MET A 414 -6.13 -6.81 11.44
N LYS A 415 -6.17 -5.68 12.12
CA LYS A 415 -5.00 -4.91 12.52
C LYS A 415 -5.00 -4.72 14.04
N TYR A 416 -3.91 -5.11 14.67
CA TYR A 416 -3.60 -4.79 16.06
C TYR A 416 -2.49 -3.73 16.05
N LEU A 417 -2.77 -2.56 16.63
CA LEU A 417 -1.82 -1.47 16.77
C LEU A 417 -1.73 -1.05 18.23
N ALA A 418 -0.50 -0.94 18.74
CA ALA A 418 -0.20 -0.41 20.05
C ALA A 418 0.49 0.95 19.92
N SER A 419 -0.08 1.94 20.59
CA SER A 419 0.48 3.28 20.75
C SER A 419 1.12 3.36 22.13
N TRP A 420 2.40 3.68 22.17
CA TRP A 420 3.23 3.44 23.37
C TRP A 420 3.40 4.67 24.27
N HIS A 421 3.24 5.86 23.72
CA HIS A 421 3.53 7.13 24.38
C HIS A 421 2.52 8.20 23.99
N SER A 422 1.97 8.90 24.98
CA SER A 422 0.86 9.84 24.85
C SER A 422 1.10 11.19 25.51
N TYR A 423 0.12 12.08 25.39
CA TYR A 423 0.13 13.41 25.97
C TYR A 423 0.31 13.39 27.50
N GLU A 424 -0.29 12.40 28.17
CA GLU A 424 -0.25 12.23 29.63
C GLU A 424 1.11 11.73 30.14
N ASP A 425 1.96 11.20 29.25
CA ASP A 425 3.32 10.75 29.57
C ASP A 425 4.36 11.89 29.44
N GLU A 426 3.92 13.08 29.02
CA GLU A 426 4.75 14.27 28.84
C GLU A 426 4.49 15.32 29.94
N TYR A 427 5.52 16.09 30.29
CA TYR A 427 5.37 17.15 31.29
C TYR A 427 4.49 18.29 30.74
N GLU A 428 3.42 18.64 31.47
CA GLU A 428 2.48 19.71 31.08
C GLU A 428 3.17 21.05 30.76
N THR A 429 4.31 21.31 31.40
CA THR A 429 5.12 22.54 31.29
C THR A 429 6.01 22.60 30.04
N LYS A 430 6.13 21.51 29.26
CA LYS A 430 6.87 21.54 27.99
C LYS A 430 6.19 22.50 27.00
N GLU A 431 6.99 23.23 26.23
CA GLU A 431 6.47 24.01 25.12
C GLU A 431 5.83 23.06 24.09
N TYR A 432 4.78 23.55 23.43
CA TYR A 432 3.97 22.75 22.53
C TYR A 432 4.81 22.02 21.46
N VAL A 433 5.74 22.74 20.83
CA VAL A 433 6.66 22.26 19.77
C VAL A 433 7.63 21.14 20.25
N ASP A 434 7.65 20.85 21.56
CA ASP A 434 8.53 19.84 22.16
C ASP A 434 7.84 18.50 22.45
N TYR A 435 6.54 18.37 22.22
CA TYR A 435 5.80 17.12 22.50
C TYR A 435 6.09 16.07 21.41
N SER A 436 6.67 14.95 21.84
CA SER A 436 6.88 13.77 21.01
C SER A 436 5.85 12.72 21.39
N VAL A 437 4.71 12.64 20.70
CA VAL A 437 3.58 11.80 21.12
C VAL A 437 2.97 11.02 19.98
N MET A 438 2.58 9.78 20.24
CA MET A 438 1.97 8.90 19.25
C MET A 438 0.44 9.08 19.14
N GLY A 439 -0.13 10.08 19.80
CA GLY A 439 -1.58 10.22 20.03
C GLY A 439 -1.99 9.62 21.38
N ASP A 440 -3.24 9.19 21.52
CA ASP A 440 -3.70 8.53 22.74
C ASP A 440 -3.05 7.14 22.89
N ARG A 441 -2.49 6.88 24.07
CA ARG A 441 -1.81 5.62 24.40
C ARG A 441 -2.83 4.52 24.62
N GLY A 442 -2.57 3.36 24.03
CA GLY A 442 -3.46 2.22 24.14
C GLY A 442 -3.27 1.18 23.05
N ARG A 443 -4.28 0.33 22.91
CA ARG A 443 -4.30 -0.81 21.98
C ARG A 443 -5.56 -0.76 21.13
N ALA A 444 -5.39 -0.54 19.83
CA ALA A 444 -6.46 -0.53 18.86
C ALA A 444 -6.49 -1.86 18.09
N VAL A 445 -7.65 -2.52 18.10
CA VAL A 445 -7.95 -3.66 17.22
C VAL A 445 -9.00 -3.22 16.22
N THR A 446 -8.65 -3.21 14.94
CA THR A 446 -9.58 -2.91 13.85
C THR A 446 -9.75 -4.14 12.98
N PHE A 447 -10.98 -4.58 12.78
CA PHE A 447 -11.35 -5.68 11.89
C PHE A 447 -12.21 -5.15 10.76
N LEU A 448 -11.71 -5.27 9.53
CA LEU A 448 -12.41 -4.89 8.31
C LEU A 448 -12.91 -6.17 7.62
N LEU A 449 -14.18 -6.21 7.24
CA LEU A 449 -14.79 -7.30 6.51
C LEU A 449 -15.48 -6.75 5.28
N GLN A 450 -15.07 -7.19 4.10
CA GLN A 450 -15.61 -6.72 2.83
C GLN A 450 -16.02 -7.88 1.92
N PRO A 451 -17.27 -8.35 2.01
CA PRO A 451 -17.88 -9.15 0.97
C PRO A 451 -18.12 -8.31 -0.30
N LYS A 452 -17.84 -8.90 -1.47
CA LYS A 452 -18.19 -8.36 -2.78
C LYS A 452 -18.80 -9.44 -3.64
N ILE A 453 -19.84 -9.09 -4.38
CA ILE A 453 -20.38 -9.87 -5.48
C ILE A 453 -20.28 -9.07 -6.76
N GLU A 454 -19.75 -9.70 -7.80
CA GLU A 454 -19.59 -9.11 -9.11
C GLU A 454 -20.32 -9.97 -10.14
N ILE A 455 -21.14 -9.31 -10.97
CA ILE A 455 -21.93 -9.93 -12.03
C ILE A 455 -21.47 -9.35 -13.36
N SER A 456 -20.91 -10.20 -14.23
CA SER A 456 -20.49 -9.81 -15.57
C SER A 456 -21.71 -9.56 -16.46
N LEU A 457 -21.82 -8.34 -16.99
CA LEU A 457 -22.86 -7.95 -17.96
C LEU A 457 -22.41 -8.21 -19.40
N SER A 458 -21.11 -8.06 -19.66
CA SER A 458 -20.46 -8.38 -20.93
C SER A 458 -19.00 -8.76 -20.68
N LYS A 459 -18.20 -8.90 -21.75
CA LYS A 459 -16.75 -9.16 -21.64
C LYS A 459 -16.02 -8.08 -20.82
N HIS A 460 -16.42 -6.82 -20.94
CA HIS A 460 -15.73 -5.68 -20.30
C HIS A 460 -16.56 -5.00 -19.22
N TRP A 461 -17.88 -5.13 -19.22
CA TRP A 461 -18.76 -4.46 -18.26
C TRP A 461 -19.26 -5.41 -17.18
N PHE A 462 -19.33 -4.91 -15.95
CA PHE A 462 -19.84 -5.65 -14.80
C PHE A 462 -20.61 -4.75 -13.84
N MET A 463 -21.44 -5.36 -13.01
CA MET A 463 -22.05 -4.73 -11.85
C MET A 463 -21.41 -5.30 -10.58
N GLU A 464 -21.12 -4.45 -9.61
CA GLU A 464 -20.60 -4.88 -8.31
C GLU A 464 -21.51 -4.37 -7.20
N ALA A 465 -21.84 -5.26 -6.26
CA ALA A 465 -22.35 -4.90 -4.95
C ALA A 465 -21.33 -5.30 -3.88
N SER A 466 -20.98 -4.36 -3.00
CA SER A 466 -20.03 -4.60 -1.91
C SER A 466 -20.45 -3.88 -0.63
N SER A 467 -20.04 -4.44 0.51
CA SER A 467 -20.23 -3.80 1.81
C SER A 467 -18.93 -3.87 2.59
N LEU A 468 -18.46 -2.76 3.16
CA LEU A 468 -17.33 -2.76 4.09
C LEU A 468 -17.87 -2.60 5.52
N PHE A 469 -17.67 -3.60 6.35
CA PHE A 469 -17.91 -3.51 7.79
C PHE A 469 -16.59 -3.24 8.50
N VAL A 470 -16.55 -2.24 9.37
CA VAL A 470 -15.38 -1.90 10.19
C VAL A 470 -15.76 -1.98 11.66
N PHE A 471 -15.18 -2.94 12.35
CA PHE A 471 -15.31 -3.13 13.79
C PHE A 471 -14.03 -2.65 14.44
N ARG A 472 -14.11 -1.69 15.35
CA ARG A 472 -12.93 -1.15 16.05
C ARG A 472 -13.15 -1.23 17.55
N ASN A 473 -12.15 -1.74 18.25
CA ASN A 473 -12.02 -1.74 19.69
C ASN A 473 -10.75 -0.97 20.06
N PHE A 474 -10.89 0.18 20.70
CA PHE A 474 -9.76 0.93 21.23
C PHE A 474 -9.75 0.84 22.76
N HIS A 475 -8.73 0.19 23.30
CA HIS A 475 -8.46 0.14 24.73
C HIS A 475 -7.47 1.24 25.09
N TYR A 476 -7.95 2.31 25.70
CA TYR A 476 -7.14 3.46 26.08
C TYR A 476 -6.52 3.23 27.47
N CYS A 477 -5.31 3.77 27.68
CA CYS A 477 -4.66 3.70 29.00
C CYS A 477 -5.23 4.73 29.98
N TYR A 478 -5.51 5.95 29.50
CA TYR A 478 -5.89 7.09 30.34
C TYR A 478 -7.34 7.55 30.13
N ARG A 479 -8.08 6.89 29.22
CA ARG A 479 -9.45 7.26 28.84
C ARG A 479 -10.37 6.03 28.83
N PRO A 480 -11.70 6.21 28.86
CA PRO A 480 -12.63 5.10 28.69
C PRO A 480 -12.48 4.39 27.33
N ASN A 481 -12.57 3.07 27.34
CA ASN A 481 -12.50 2.26 26.12
C ASN A 481 -13.69 2.54 25.19
N CYS A 482 -13.44 2.50 23.88
CA CYS A 482 -14.47 2.73 22.88
C CYS A 482 -14.60 1.53 21.93
N HIS A 483 -15.85 1.18 21.63
CA HIS A 483 -16.20 0.22 20.59
C HIS A 483 -17.04 0.92 19.53
N THR A 484 -16.64 0.79 18.27
CA THR A 484 -17.40 1.35 17.15
C THR A 484 -17.57 0.32 16.06
N THR A 485 -18.79 0.25 15.52
CA THR A 485 -19.11 -0.51 14.33
C THR A 485 -19.62 0.47 13.27
N THR A 486 -18.96 0.46 12.11
CA THR A 486 -19.36 1.26 10.96
C THR A 486 -19.52 0.36 9.76
N TYR A 487 -20.36 0.79 8.82
CA TYR A 487 -20.49 0.08 7.57
C TYR A 487 -20.68 1.04 6.41
N ASP A 488 -20.13 0.66 5.26
CA ASP A 488 -20.50 1.24 3.99
C ASP A 488 -21.12 0.16 3.08
N ALA A 489 -22.05 0.58 2.24
CA ALA A 489 -22.64 -0.25 1.20
C ALA A 489 -22.47 0.45 -0.14
N LYS A 490 -22.03 -0.28 -1.15
CA LYS A 490 -21.72 0.22 -2.48
C LYS A 490 -22.44 -0.62 -3.53
N LEU A 491 -23.03 0.06 -4.49
CA LEU A 491 -23.57 -0.55 -5.71
C LEU A 491 -23.10 0.27 -6.90
N GLY A 492 -22.53 -0.39 -7.89
CA GLY A 492 -21.91 0.29 -9.00
C GLY A 492 -21.80 -0.53 -10.28
N ILE A 493 -21.40 0.17 -11.35
CA ILE A 493 -21.09 -0.40 -12.65
C ILE A 493 -19.61 -0.15 -12.93
N GLY A 494 -18.92 -1.19 -13.36
CA GLY A 494 -17.50 -1.16 -13.64
C GLY A 494 -17.15 -1.63 -15.04
N PHE A 495 -15.96 -1.21 -15.46
CA PHE A 495 -15.31 -1.58 -16.70
C PHE A 495 -13.99 -2.28 -16.37
N ARG A 496 -13.70 -3.41 -17.02
CA ARG A 496 -12.46 -4.18 -16.87
C ARG A 496 -11.79 -4.43 -18.23
N LEU A 497 -10.46 -4.39 -18.21
CA LEU A 497 -9.57 -4.68 -19.35
C LEU A 497 -8.83 -6.00 -19.15
#